data_AF-A0AAF0EHS5-F1
#
_entry.id   AF-A0AAF0EHS5-F1
#
_cell.length_a   1.000
_cell.length_b   1.000
_cell.length_c   1.000
_cell.angle_alpha   90.00
_cell.angle_beta   90.00
_cell.angle_gamma   90.00
#
_symmetry.space_group_name_H-M   'P 1'
#
loop_
_entity.id
_entity.type
_entity.pdbx_description
1 polymer ?
#
loop_
_entity_poly.entity_id
_entity_poly.type
_entity_poly.pdbx_seq_one_letter_code
_entity_poly.pdbx_strand_id
1 'polypeptide(L)' 'MTNDFERTSRKGPSPALNLVIKLYSINGHPAVKISDDLTKNTGDKDEIAMVKRRFGLDGGEHIEDA' A
#
# COMPACT_ATOMS: atom_id res chain seq x y z
N MET A 1 14.61 17.42 3.00
CA MET A 1 15.28 16.17 2.58
C MET A 1 16.20 15.73 3.72
N THR A 2 16.19 14.45 4.13
CA THR A 2 16.84 14.00 5.38
C THR A 2 17.69 12.72 5.25
N ASN A 3 17.69 12.04 4.10
CA ASN A 3 18.40 10.77 3.91
C ASN A 3 18.91 10.64 2.46
N ASP A 4 19.82 11.55 2.08
CA ASP A 4 20.49 11.57 0.77
C ASP A 4 22.00 11.67 1.01
N PHE A 5 22.71 10.54 0.88
CA PHE A 5 24.11 10.40 1.29
C PHE A 5 24.95 9.68 0.24
N GLU A 6 26.23 10.02 0.15
CA GLU A 6 27.26 9.34 -0.64
C GLU A 6 28.10 8.40 0.23
N ARG A 7 28.60 7.31 -0.34
CA ARG A 7 29.47 6.37 0.40
C ARG A 7 30.86 6.97 0.60
N THR A 8 31.43 6.78 1.80
CA THR A 8 32.81 7.18 2.10
C THR A 8 33.86 6.17 1.64
N SER A 9 33.50 4.89 1.55
CA SER A 9 34.42 3.80 1.21
C SER A 9 34.56 3.50 -0.28
N ARG A 10 33.61 3.94 -1.10
CA ARG A 10 33.61 3.78 -2.57
C ARG A 10 32.79 4.87 -3.21
N LYS A 11 33.06 5.20 -4.48
CA LYS A 11 32.25 6.16 -5.22
C LYS A 11 30.82 5.64 -5.43
N GLY A 12 29.82 6.48 -5.15
CA GLY A 12 28.40 6.23 -5.42
C GLY A 12 27.49 6.27 -4.18
N PRO A 13 26.17 6.26 -4.39
CA PRO A 13 25.19 6.59 -3.35
C PRO A 13 25.15 5.56 -2.22
N SER A 14 24.82 6.04 -1.02
CA SER A 14 24.44 5.24 0.14
C SER A 14 22.92 5.07 0.15
N PRO A 15 22.39 3.95 -0.36
CA PRO A 15 20.95 3.79 -0.52
C PRO A 15 20.26 3.80 0.85
N ALA A 16 19.21 4.60 0.97
CA ALA A 16 18.33 4.56 2.12
C ALA A 16 17.62 3.20 2.22
N LEU A 17 17.39 2.75 3.45
CA LEU A 17 16.57 1.57 3.69
C LEU A 17 15.11 1.88 3.31
N ASN A 18 14.58 1.15 2.32
CA ASN A 18 13.18 1.21 1.96
C ASN A 18 12.36 0.28 2.86
N LEU A 19 11.84 0.82 3.96
CA LEU A 19 11.02 0.09 4.93
C LEU A 19 9.72 0.83 5.21
N VAL A 20 8.65 0.07 5.46
CA VAL A 20 7.33 0.60 5.84
C VAL A 20 6.80 -0.14 7.06
N ILE A 21 6.08 0.57 7.91
CA ILE A 21 5.26 -0.02 8.98
C ILE A 21 3.80 0.31 8.63
N LYS A 22 2.95 -0.71 8.58
CA LYS A 22 1.54 -0.60 8.22
C LYS A 22 0.69 -1.38 9.21
N LEU A 23 -0.54 -0.92 9.39
CA LEU A 23 -1.54 -1.66 10.15
C LEU A 23 -1.85 -2.97 9.42
N TYR A 24 -1.81 -4.08 10.15
CA TYR A 24 -2.11 -5.40 9.62
C TYR A 24 -3.59 -5.77 9.80
N SER A 25 -4.14 -5.52 10.99
CA SER A 25 -5.52 -5.84 11.32
C SER A 25 -6.08 -4.96 12.44
N ILE A 26 -7.42 -4.87 12.52
CA ILE A 26 -8.18 -4.25 13.63
C ILE A 26 -9.29 -5.21 14.02
N ASN A 27 -9.43 -5.52 15.32
CA ASN A 27 -10.48 -6.41 15.84
C ASN A 27 -10.55 -7.78 15.12
N GLY A 28 -9.41 -8.30 14.66
CA GLY A 28 -9.34 -9.56 13.91
C GLY A 28 -9.62 -9.45 12.41
N HIS A 29 -10.00 -8.27 11.91
CA HIS A 29 -10.24 -8.04 10.49
C HIS A 29 -9.00 -7.50 9.77
N PRO A 30 -8.65 -7.99 8.57
CA PRO A 30 -7.52 -7.47 7.79
C PRO A 30 -7.69 -5.98 7.44
N ALA A 31 -6.64 -5.19 7.61
CA ALA A 31 -6.61 -3.82 7.13
C ALA A 31 -6.12 -3.77 5.67
N VAL A 32 -6.79 -2.96 4.84
CA VAL A 32 -6.38 -2.73 3.44
C VAL A 32 -6.11 -1.27 3.17
N LYS A 33 -5.17 -1.00 2.26
CA LYS A 33 -4.92 0.32 1.68
C LYS A 33 -5.09 0.25 0.18
N ILE A 34 -6.09 0.97 -0.34
CA ILE A 34 -6.29 1.15 -1.78
C ILE A 34 -5.52 2.40 -2.24
N SER A 35 -4.90 2.31 -3.42
CA SER A 35 -4.13 3.39 -4.04
C SER A 35 -4.61 3.57 -5.48
N ASP A 36 -4.52 4.80 -5.99
CA ASP A 36 -4.76 5.08 -7.41
C ASP A 36 -3.79 4.33 -8.34
N ASP A 37 -2.60 4.02 -7.82
CA ASP A 37 -1.64 3.13 -8.47
C ASP A 37 -1.97 1.68 -8.11
N LEU A 38 -2.40 0.90 -9.11
CA LEU A 38 -2.79 -0.50 -8.96
C LEU A 38 -1.68 -1.37 -8.34
N THR A 39 -0.40 -1.00 -8.53
CA THR A 39 0.76 -1.72 -8.00
C THR A 39 1.04 -1.43 -6.53
N LYS A 40 0.34 -0.45 -5.93
CA LYS A 40 0.58 0.03 -4.55
C LYS A 40 -0.53 -0.31 -3.56
N ASN A 41 -1.47 -1.17 -3.96
CA ASN A 41 -2.45 -1.75 -3.04
C ASN A 41 -1.73 -2.61 -2.00
N THR A 42 -2.22 -2.62 -0.76
CA THR A 42 -1.60 -3.41 0.33
C THR A 42 -2.67 -3.99 1.23
N GLY A 43 -2.49 -5.24 1.66
CA GLY A 43 -3.41 -5.97 2.53
C GLY A 43 -3.76 -7.33 1.92
N ASP A 44 -4.74 -8.00 2.52
CA ASP A 44 -5.28 -9.25 2.01
C ASP A 44 -5.93 -9.07 0.62
N LYS A 45 -5.76 -10.05 -0.27
CA LYS A 45 -6.20 -9.94 -1.67
C LYS A 45 -7.71 -9.98 -1.80
N ASP A 46 -8.38 -10.80 -1.00
CA ASP A 46 -9.83 -10.96 -1.06
C ASP A 46 -10.51 -9.73 -0.47
N GLU A 47 -9.95 -9.20 0.62
CA GLU A 47 -10.39 -7.93 1.23
C GLU A 47 -10.20 -6.75 0.27
N ILE A 48 -9.06 -6.67 -0.45
CA ILE A 48 -8.84 -5.66 -1.49
C ILE A 48 -9.89 -5.78 -2.60
N ALA A 49 -10.17 -7.00 -3.07
CA ALA A 49 -11.15 -7.23 -4.14
C ALA A 49 -12.57 -6.86 -3.70
N MET A 50 -12.94 -7.20 -2.47
CA MET A 50 -14.21 -6.81 -1.87
C MET A 50 -14.34 -5.28 -1.79
N VAL A 51 -13.35 -4.59 -1.21
CA VAL A 51 -13.35 -3.13 -1.09
C VAL A 51 -13.39 -2.46 -2.47
N LYS A 52 -12.64 -2.96 -3.46
CA LYS A 52 -12.69 -2.40 -4.82
C LYS A 52 -14.08 -2.50 -5.46
N ARG A 53 -14.73 -3.67 -5.37
CA ARG A 53 -16.11 -3.84 -5.84
C ARG A 53 -17.07 -2.90 -5.12
N ARG A 54 -16.94 -2.85 -3.79
CA ARG A 54 -17.80 -2.04 -2.91
C ARG A 54 -17.77 -0.55 -3.26
N PHE A 55 -16.62 -0.05 -3.69
CA PHE A 55 -16.42 1.35 -4.05
C PHE A 55 -16.35 1.63 -5.57
N GLY A 56 -16.63 0.63 -6.44
CA GLY A 56 -16.59 0.78 -7.90
C GLY A 56 -15.20 1.04 -8.49
N LEU A 57 -14.14 0.62 -7.80
CA LEU A 57 -12.73 0.87 -8.17
C LEU A 57 -12.15 -0.18 -9.14
N ASP A 58 -12.93 -1.19 -9.48
CA ASP A 58 -12.62 -2.22 -10.48
C ASP A 58 -13.30 -1.96 -11.84
N GLY A 59 -13.95 -0.80 -12.01
CA GLY A 59 -14.70 -0.45 -13.21
C GLY A 59 -16.17 -0.86 -13.18
N GLY A 60 -16.66 -1.41 -12.06
CA GLY A 60 -18.09 -1.60 -11.79
C GLY A 60 -18.77 -0.38 -11.19
N GLU A 61 -20.11 -0.37 -11.15
CA GLU A 61 -20.86 0.66 -10.43
C GLU A 61 -20.70 0.51 -8.91
N HIS A 62 -20.78 1.64 -8.20
CA HIS A 62 -20.72 1.66 -6.74
C HIS A 62 -21.98 1.01 -6.15
N ILE A 63 -21.82 -0.13 -5.47
CA ILE A 63 -22.94 -0.85 -4.84
C ILE A 63 -23.02 -0.40 -3.38
N GLU A 64 -24.08 0.31 -2.98
CA GLU A 64 -24.38 0.57 -1.55
C GLU A 64 -24.73 -0.76 -0.85
N ASP A 65 -24.13 -1.01 0.31
CA ASP A 65 -24.54 -2.13 1.17
C ASP A 65 -25.95 -1.83 1.71
N ALA A 66 -26.82 -2.83 1.63
CA ALA A 66 -28.14 -2.82 2.26
C ALA A 66 -28.05 -2.93 3.79
#